data_AF-A0A8H5G1N1-F1
#
_entry.id   AF-A0A8H5G1N1-F1
#
_cell.length_a   1.000
_cell.length_b   1.000
_cell.length_c   1.000
_cell.angle_alpha   90.00
_cell.angle_beta   90.00
_cell.angle_gamma   90.00
#
_symmetry.space_group_name_H-M   'P 1'
#
loop_
_entity.id
_entity.type
_entity.pdbx_description
1 polymer ?
#
loop_
_entity_poly.entity_id
_entity_poly.type
_entity_poly.pdbx_seq_one_letter_code
_entity_poly.pdbx_strand_id
1 'polypeptide(L)'
;MASDNRNCSTLPPPPEIITYRLGDKLIYVKPVTDYGQAIDLAIQEFPILRAYTENGDGRDRIAFYTVTEGRGTKHSVCISKSAWEPCVSRMLRGDVVNIVVTPSSSSSSSTSSSSPSSSSVSFKANETDFPPPSYLEVPLPDQSGRSPTSHRRSRSTGTVVGPSSSSSSAGRPRSPSGSTKSTESRRRSWFRK
;
A
#
# COMPACT_ATOMS: atom_id res chain seq x y z
N MET A 1 16.83 5.81 -35.55
CA MET A 1 17.09 5.82 -34.09
C MET A 1 15.88 6.41 -33.42
N ALA A 2 15.04 5.56 -32.82
CA ALA A 2 13.83 5.99 -32.13
C ALA A 2 14.19 6.40 -30.71
N SER A 3 14.13 7.69 -30.42
CA SER A 3 14.26 8.20 -29.06
C SER A 3 12.98 7.85 -28.31
N ASP A 4 13.03 6.79 -27.51
CA ASP A 4 11.95 6.45 -26.59
C ASP A 4 11.78 7.60 -25.59
N ASN A 5 10.82 8.45 -25.90
CA ASN A 5 10.33 9.51 -25.05
C ASN A 5 9.61 8.82 -23.89
N ARG A 6 10.37 8.34 -22.90
CA ARG A 6 9.86 7.80 -21.64
C ARG A 6 9.22 8.97 -20.92
N ASN A 7 7.96 9.21 -21.25
CA ASN A 7 7.09 10.18 -20.61
C ASN A 7 7.38 10.13 -19.12
N CYS A 8 7.95 11.25 -18.65
CA CYS A 8 8.34 11.51 -17.29
C CYS A 8 7.21 11.06 -16.39
N SER A 9 7.42 9.93 -15.70
CA SER A 9 6.42 9.27 -14.86
C SER A 9 6.05 10.26 -13.77
N THR A 10 5.00 11.04 -14.03
CA THR A 10 4.58 12.12 -13.17
C THR A 10 3.89 11.42 -12.02
N LEU A 11 4.67 11.09 -10.99
CA LEU A 11 4.16 10.44 -9.79
C LEU A 11 2.97 11.27 -9.30
N PRO A 12 1.88 10.62 -8.85
CA PRO A 12 0.77 11.35 -8.25
C PRO A 12 1.32 12.24 -7.13
N PRO A 13 0.78 13.47 -6.98
CA PRO A 13 1.21 14.36 -5.92
C PRO A 13 1.12 13.63 -4.57
N PRO A 14 2.11 13.82 -3.67
CA PRO A 14 2.12 13.17 -2.37
C PRO A 14 0.79 13.39 -1.63
N PRO A 15 0.31 12.39 -0.86
CA PRO A 15 -0.94 12.53 -0.13
C PRO A 15 -0.83 13.67 0.88
N GLU A 16 -1.87 14.50 0.97
CA GLU A 16 -1.92 15.58 1.96
C GLU A 16 -2.37 15.06 3.34
N ILE A 17 -3.13 13.96 3.37
CA ILE A 17 -3.76 13.40 4.58
C ILE A 17 -3.72 11.87 4.51
N ILE A 18 -3.28 11.24 5.60
CA ILE A 18 -3.37 9.80 5.86
C ILE A 18 -4.13 9.55 7.17
N THR A 19 -4.52 8.31 7.42
CA THR A 19 -5.25 7.94 8.65
C THR A 19 -4.40 7.03 9.52
N TYR A 20 -4.22 7.39 10.79
CA TYR A 20 -3.65 6.49 11.79
C TYR A 20 -4.75 5.74 12.51
N ARG A 21 -4.57 4.43 12.71
CA ARG A 21 -5.50 3.55 13.41
C ARG A 21 -4.84 2.85 14.57
N LEU A 22 -5.41 2.94 15.77
CA LEU A 22 -5.00 2.16 16.94
C LEU A 22 -6.24 1.48 17.54
N GLY A 23 -6.38 0.17 17.30
CA GLY A 23 -7.59 -0.59 17.65
C GLY A 23 -8.83 -0.04 16.92
N ASP A 24 -9.77 0.53 17.68
CA ASP A 24 -11.01 1.12 17.17
C ASP A 24 -10.94 2.63 16.97
N LYS A 25 -9.80 3.26 17.30
CA LYS A 25 -9.60 4.71 17.14
C LYS A 25 -8.92 5.02 15.82
N LEU A 26 -9.44 6.03 15.13
CA LEU A 26 -8.96 6.53 13.83
C LEU A 26 -8.73 8.03 13.93
N ILE A 27 -7.60 8.52 13.42
CA ILE A 27 -7.24 9.94 13.43
C ILE A 27 -6.66 10.31 12.06
N TYR A 28 -7.14 11.41 11.48
CA TYR A 28 -6.59 11.96 10.24
C TYR A 28 -5.39 12.85 10.56
N VAL A 29 -4.26 12.57 9.92
CA VAL A 29 -3.00 13.26 10.18
C VAL A 29 -2.33 13.66 8.88
N LYS A 30 -1.56 14.75 8.93
CA LYS A 30 -0.66 15.10 7.83
C LYS A 30 0.50 14.10 7.82
N PRO A 31 0.80 13.45 6.69
CA PRO A 31 1.89 12.49 6.62
C PRO A 31 3.22 13.19 6.91
N VAL A 32 4.05 12.54 7.72
CA VAL A 32 5.40 12.98 8.05
C VAL A 32 6.39 12.06 7.37
N THR A 33 7.43 12.63 6.75
CA THR A 33 8.45 11.86 6.03
C THR A 33 9.45 11.18 6.96
N ASP A 34 9.68 11.76 8.15
CA ASP A 34 10.52 11.14 9.18
C ASP A 34 9.72 10.18 10.06
N TYR A 35 10.27 8.98 10.25
CA TYR A 35 9.64 7.93 11.06
C TYR A 35 9.59 8.28 12.55
N GLY A 36 10.62 8.95 13.09
CA GLY A 36 10.65 9.35 14.49
C GLY A 36 9.57 10.38 14.81
N GLN A 37 9.44 11.39 13.94
CA GLN A 37 8.36 12.38 14.04
C GLN A 37 6.98 11.74 13.88
N ALA A 38 6.83 10.71 13.05
CA ALA A 38 5.58 9.96 12.94
C ALA A 38 5.21 9.26 14.26
N ILE A 39 6.20 8.69 14.97
CA ILE A 39 6.01 8.13 16.32
C ILE A 39 5.58 9.23 17.30
N ASP A 40 6.25 10.37 17.30
CA ASP A 40 5.94 11.47 18.22
C ASP A 40 4.52 12.00 18.00
N LEU A 41 4.12 12.15 16.74
CA LEU A 41 2.76 12.53 16.36
C LEU A 41 1.76 11.47 16.83
N ALA A 42 2.05 10.18 16.64
CA ALA A 42 1.19 9.12 17.16
C ALA A 42 1.07 9.16 18.70
N ILE A 43 2.16 9.39 19.44
CA ILE A 43 2.13 9.50 20.91
C ILE A 43 1.32 10.72 21.36
N GLN A 44 1.41 11.83 20.62
CA GLN A 44 0.66 13.04 20.88
C GLN A 44 -0.85 12.80 20.70
N GLU A 45 -1.25 12.16 19.60
CA GLU A 45 -2.65 11.98 19.21
C GLU A 45 -3.32 10.79 19.93
N PHE A 46 -2.55 9.78 20.36
CA PHE A 46 -3.06 8.62 21.09
C PHE A 46 -2.53 8.58 22.53
N PRO A 47 -3.30 9.07 23.54
CA PRO A 47 -2.90 9.09 24.94
C PRO A 47 -2.50 7.71 25.50
N ILE A 48 -3.06 6.64 24.94
CA ILE A 48 -2.73 5.26 25.30
C ILE A 48 -1.25 4.97 25.01
N LEU A 49 -0.69 5.50 23.92
CA LEU A 49 0.74 5.36 23.57
C LEU A 49 1.66 6.16 24.50
N ARG A 50 1.18 7.30 25.02
CA ARG A 50 1.94 8.11 25.99
C ARG A 50 2.21 7.33 27.27
N ALA A 51 1.21 6.62 27.79
CA ALA A 51 1.37 5.79 28.99
C ALA A 51 2.45 4.70 28.84
N TYR A 52 2.67 4.17 27.62
CA TYR A 52 3.76 3.23 27.36
C TYR A 52 5.13 3.89 27.27
N THR A 53 5.19 5.16 26.86
CA THR A 53 6.44 5.90 26.65
C THR A 53 7.01 6.47 27.95
N GLU A 54 6.14 6.86 28.89
CA GLU A 54 6.56 7.36 30.22
C GLU A 54 7.38 6.33 31.02
N ASN A 55 7.24 5.04 30.71
CA ASN A 55 7.99 3.94 31.34
C ASN A 55 9.40 3.72 30.73
N GLY A 56 9.87 4.57 29.81
CA GLY A 56 11.26 4.57 29.33
C GLY A 56 11.55 3.73 28.08
N ASP A 57 10.73 2.72 27.77
CA ASP A 57 10.98 1.78 26.65
C ASP A 57 9.94 1.87 25.51
N GLY A 58 9.11 2.92 25.47
CA GLY A 58 7.88 2.90 24.67
C GLY A 58 8.08 3.12 23.17
N ARG A 59 9.09 3.89 22.74
CA ARG A 59 9.20 4.32 21.33
C ARG A 59 9.53 3.15 20.38
N ASP A 60 10.47 2.30 20.75
CA ASP A 60 10.90 1.17 19.90
C ASP A 60 9.86 0.06 19.81
N ARG A 61 8.87 0.07 20.71
CA ARG A 61 7.75 -0.88 20.72
C ARG A 61 6.64 -0.50 19.74
N ILE A 62 6.62 0.74 19.26
CA ILE A 62 5.58 1.23 18.35
C ILE A 62 5.97 0.86 16.92
N ALA A 63 5.15 0.04 16.28
CA ALA A 63 5.31 -0.38 14.90
C ALA A 63 4.11 0.05 14.05
N PHE A 64 4.40 0.44 12.81
CA PHE A 64 3.39 0.82 11.82
C PHE A 64 3.17 -0.31 10.83
N TYR A 65 1.92 -0.59 10.51
CA TYR A 65 1.49 -1.61 9.56
C TYR A 65 0.55 -1.01 8.53
N THR A 66 0.64 -1.47 7.29
CA THR A 66 -0.37 -1.23 6.25
C THR A 66 -1.07 -2.52 5.90
N VAL A 67 -2.29 -2.44 5.36
CA VAL A 67 -3.01 -3.62 4.87
C VAL A 67 -2.93 -3.62 3.35
N THR A 68 -2.35 -4.67 2.78
CA THR A 68 -2.30 -4.89 1.34
C THR A 68 -3.26 -6.02 0.99
N GLU A 69 -3.94 -5.89 -0.15
CA GLU A 69 -4.80 -6.93 -0.68
C GLU A 69 -4.09 -7.62 -1.85
N GLY A 70 -3.85 -8.92 -1.70
CA GLY A 70 -3.23 -9.74 -2.74
C GLY A 70 -4.02 -11.04 -2.87
N ARG A 71 -4.44 -11.39 -4.10
CA ARG A 71 -5.22 -12.62 -4.38
C ARG A 71 -6.51 -12.76 -3.54
N GLY A 72 -7.15 -11.65 -3.18
CA GLY A 72 -8.40 -11.65 -2.39
C GLY A 72 -8.21 -11.88 -0.89
N THR A 73 -6.96 -12.00 -0.42
CA THR A 73 -6.64 -12.03 1.02
C THR A 73 -5.96 -10.73 1.44
N LYS A 74 -6.38 -10.23 2.61
CA LYS A 74 -5.78 -9.04 3.22
C LYS A 74 -4.60 -9.46 4.08
N HIS A 75 -3.44 -8.88 3.82
CA HIS A 75 -2.21 -9.12 4.57
C HIS A 75 -1.77 -7.83 5.26
N SER A 76 -1.44 -7.92 6.54
CA SER A 76 -0.80 -6.83 7.26
C SER A 76 0.70 -6.85 7.00
N VAL A 77 1.26 -5.73 6.54
CA VAL A 77 2.68 -5.56 6.24
C VAL A 77 3.27 -4.52 7.18
N CYS A 78 4.31 -4.88 7.92
CA CYS A 78 5.05 -3.97 8.78
C CYS A 78 5.90 -3.00 7.93
N ILE A 79 5.87 -1.71 8.26
CA ILE A 79 6.65 -0.67 7.60
C ILE A 79 7.87 -0.37 8.46
N SER A 80 9.05 -0.71 7.96
CA SER A 80 10.31 -0.42 8.65
C SER A 80 10.66 1.07 8.58
N LYS A 81 11.54 1.53 9.48
CA LYS A 81 12.05 2.90 9.50
C LYS A 81 12.64 3.36 8.16
N SER A 82 13.36 2.49 7.45
CA SER A 82 13.97 2.79 6.15
C SER A 82 12.96 2.79 4.98
N ALA A 83 11.86 2.05 5.12
CA ALA A 83 10.81 1.99 4.10
C ALA A 83 9.71 3.04 4.30
N TRP A 84 9.74 3.76 5.43
CA TRP A 84 8.69 4.70 5.82
C TRP A 84 8.48 5.81 4.80
N GLU A 85 9.51 6.60 4.50
CA GLU A 85 9.44 7.71 3.55
C GLU A 85 8.91 7.29 2.16
N PRO A 86 9.48 6.26 1.48
CA PRO A 86 8.95 5.83 0.19
C PRO A 86 7.60 5.13 0.27
N CYS A 87 7.20 4.61 1.43
CA CYS A 87 5.86 4.06 1.64
C CYS A 87 4.84 5.20 1.69
N VAL A 88 5.01 6.14 2.62
CA VAL A 88 4.09 7.26 2.85
C VAL A 88 3.98 8.18 1.64
N SER A 89 5.08 8.41 0.91
CA SER A 89 5.07 9.21 -0.32
C SER A 89 4.19 8.63 -1.44
N ARG A 90 3.95 7.32 -1.41
CA ARG A 90 3.12 6.59 -2.39
C ARG A 90 1.73 6.27 -1.87
N MET A 91 1.44 6.54 -0.60
CA MET A 91 0.10 6.31 -0.03
C MET A 91 -0.90 7.22 -0.72
N LEU A 92 -2.14 6.74 -0.84
CA LEU A 92 -3.25 7.52 -1.35
C LEU A 92 -3.98 8.21 -0.21
N ARG A 93 -4.72 9.26 -0.56
CA ARG A 93 -5.61 9.93 0.40
C ARG A 93 -6.64 8.93 0.92
N GLY A 94 -6.67 8.76 2.24
CA GLY A 94 -7.58 7.83 2.91
C GLY A 94 -6.98 6.47 3.21
N ASP A 95 -5.73 6.21 2.81
CA ASP A 95 -5.02 5.02 3.27
C ASP A 95 -4.87 5.03 4.80
N VAL A 96 -4.89 3.83 5.37
CA VAL A 96 -4.89 3.60 6.82
C VAL A 96 -3.58 2.94 7.24
N VAL A 97 -2.85 3.59 8.13
CA VAL A 97 -1.70 3.02 8.83
C VAL A 97 -2.17 2.51 10.19
N ASN A 98 -2.09 1.21 10.40
CA ASN A 98 -2.36 0.60 11.69
C ASN A 98 -1.13 0.74 12.60
N ILE A 99 -1.34 1.22 13.81
CA ILE A 99 -0.34 1.32 14.85
C ILE A 99 -0.52 0.13 15.77
N VAL A 100 0.57 -0.59 16.03
CA VAL A 100 0.60 -1.74 16.94
C VAL A 100 1.72 -1.52 17.94
N VAL A 101 1.41 -1.78 19.22
CA VAL A 101 2.41 -1.80 20.29
C VAL A 101 2.89 -3.24 20.46
N THR A 102 4.16 -3.46 20.16
CA THR A 102 4.82 -4.75 20.37
C THR A 102 5.19 -4.85 21.86
N PRO A 103 4.88 -5.97 22.55
CA PRO A 103 5.39 -6.17 23.90
C PRO A 103 6.92 -6.13 23.87
N SER A 104 7.59 -5.53 24.88
CA SER A 104 9.05 -5.72 24.93
C SER A 104 9.32 -7.19 25.00
N SER A 105 10.21 -7.65 24.14
CA SER A 105 11.00 -8.83 24.39
C SER A 105 11.97 -8.57 25.56
N SER A 106 11.46 -8.06 26.69
CA SER A 106 12.18 -8.00 27.94
C SER A 106 12.41 -9.45 28.32
N SER A 107 13.65 -9.90 28.13
CA SER A 107 14.11 -11.22 28.52
C SER A 107 13.28 -12.36 27.94
N SER A 108 13.58 -12.75 26.70
CA SER A 108 14.03 -14.13 26.55
C SER A 108 15.28 -14.26 27.43
N SER A 109 15.06 -14.40 28.74
CA SER A 109 16.02 -15.04 29.60
C SER A 109 16.41 -16.28 28.83
N SER A 110 17.65 -16.32 28.42
CA SER A 110 18.48 -17.50 28.53
C SER A 110 17.91 -18.44 29.60
N THR A 111 16.90 -19.24 29.24
CA THR A 111 16.75 -20.58 29.76
C THR A 111 17.95 -21.29 29.19
N SER A 112 19.05 -21.07 29.90
CA SER A 112 20.21 -21.94 29.94
C SER A 112 19.74 -23.37 29.72
N SER A 113 20.15 -23.91 28.57
CA SER A 113 20.73 -25.25 28.54
C SER A 113 19.91 -26.33 29.25
N SER A 114 18.69 -26.58 28.79
CA SER A 114 18.31 -27.96 28.55
C SER A 114 18.19 -28.10 27.04
N SER A 115 19.34 -28.38 26.43
CA SER A 115 19.41 -29.10 25.17
C SER A 115 18.28 -30.14 25.17
N PRO A 116 17.23 -30.05 24.33
CA PRO A 116 16.74 -31.28 23.76
C PRO A 116 17.95 -31.81 23.02
N SER A 117 18.54 -32.83 23.62
CA SER A 117 19.62 -33.62 23.07
C SER A 117 19.50 -33.57 21.56
N SER A 118 20.49 -32.96 20.92
CA SER A 118 20.80 -33.27 19.54
C SER A 118 20.95 -34.78 19.48
N SER A 119 19.84 -35.49 19.27
CA SER A 119 19.85 -36.65 18.42
C SER A 119 20.37 -36.09 17.10
N SER A 120 21.69 -36.12 17.02
CA SER A 120 22.45 -36.22 15.80
C SER A 120 21.84 -37.38 15.02
N VAL A 121 20.73 -37.10 14.35
CA VAL A 121 20.37 -37.81 13.15
C VAL A 121 21.52 -37.48 12.22
N SER A 122 22.49 -38.39 12.20
CA SER A 122 23.41 -38.53 11.09
C SER A 122 22.54 -38.56 9.85
N PHE A 123 22.42 -37.41 9.19
CA PHE A 123 22.04 -37.34 7.80
C PHE A 123 23.15 -38.07 7.07
N LYS A 124 23.00 -39.39 6.99
CA LYS A 124 23.61 -40.16 5.91
C LYS A 124 23.18 -39.42 4.67
N ALA A 125 24.15 -38.85 3.98
CA ALA A 125 24.02 -38.35 2.63
C ALA A 125 23.60 -39.53 1.76
N ASN A 126 22.30 -39.84 1.76
CA ASN A 126 21.66 -40.47 0.64
C ASN A 126 21.38 -39.35 -0.35
N GLU A 127 22.48 -38.92 -0.97
CA GLU A 127 22.53 -38.40 -2.32
C GLU A 127 21.67 -39.32 -3.21
N THR A 128 20.87 -38.74 -4.12
CA THR A 128 19.75 -39.38 -4.88
C THR A 128 18.47 -39.50 -4.04
N ASP A 129 17.47 -38.63 -4.15
CA ASP A 129 16.55 -38.61 -5.29
C ASP A 129 15.56 -37.42 -5.15
N PHE A 130 16.07 -36.18 -5.09
CA PHE A 130 15.19 -35.03 -5.27
C PHE A 130 15.03 -34.82 -6.77
N PRO A 131 13.80 -34.94 -7.33
CA PRO A 131 13.60 -34.64 -8.73
C PRO A 131 14.07 -33.19 -8.95
N PRO A 132 14.84 -32.94 -10.03
CA PRO A 132 15.30 -31.59 -10.32
C PRO A 132 14.09 -30.65 -10.29
N PRO A 133 14.23 -29.44 -9.70
CA PRO A 133 13.15 -28.47 -9.68
C PRO A 133 12.65 -28.33 -11.11
N SER A 134 11.38 -28.72 -11.32
CA SER A 134 10.74 -28.63 -12.62
C SER A 134 10.70 -27.14 -12.96
N TYR A 135 11.64 -26.73 -13.80
CA TYR A 135 11.61 -25.42 -14.40
C TYR A 135 10.33 -25.39 -15.23
N LEU A 136 9.33 -24.66 -14.73
CA LEU A 136 8.24 -24.14 -15.54
C LEU A 136 8.90 -23.56 -16.79
N GLU A 137 8.67 -24.21 -17.93
CA GLU A 137 9.18 -23.77 -19.22
C GLU A 137 8.79 -22.30 -19.38
N VAL A 138 9.79 -21.43 -19.25
CA VAL A 138 9.64 -20.03 -19.61
C VAL A 138 9.30 -20.07 -21.09
N PRO A 139 8.10 -19.60 -21.51
CA PRO A 139 7.75 -19.58 -22.92
C PRO A 139 8.87 -18.86 -23.65
N LEU A 140 9.60 -19.61 -24.49
CA LEU A 140 10.58 -19.03 -25.38
C LEU A 140 9.82 -17.97 -26.17
N PRO A 141 10.27 -16.70 -26.19
CA PRO A 141 9.67 -15.72 -27.07
C PRO A 141 9.84 -16.26 -28.47
N ASP A 142 8.73 -16.69 -29.07
CA ASP A 142 8.67 -17.12 -30.45
C ASP A 142 9.34 -16.02 -31.30
N GLN A 143 10.56 -16.30 -31.76
CA GLN A 143 11.24 -15.53 -32.79
C GLN A 143 10.63 -15.82 -34.17
N SER A 144 9.32 -16.03 -34.23
CA SER A 144 8.60 -16.02 -35.49
C SER A 144 8.33 -14.56 -35.86
N GLY A 145 9.34 -13.98 -36.51
CA GLY A 145 9.18 -12.75 -37.25
C GLY A 145 7.96 -12.84 -38.15
N ARG A 146 6.95 -12.03 -37.84
CA ARG A 146 5.91 -11.59 -38.78
C ARG A 146 5.22 -10.40 -38.15
N SER A 147 5.69 -9.22 -38.54
CA SER A 147 4.99 -7.95 -38.38
C SER A 147 3.57 -8.07 -38.95
N PRO A 148 2.49 -7.95 -38.17
CA PRO A 148 1.22 -7.55 -38.71
C PRO A 148 1.23 -6.03 -38.77
N THR A 149 1.41 -5.56 -39.99
CA THR A 149 0.96 -4.28 -40.48
C THR A 149 -0.20 -3.68 -39.69
N SER A 150 0.03 -2.45 -39.24
CA SER A 150 -0.97 -1.41 -38.98
C SER A 150 -2.31 -1.67 -39.66
N HIS A 151 -3.35 -1.87 -38.85
CA HIS A 151 -4.68 -1.36 -39.16
C HIS A 151 -5.28 -0.70 -37.92
N ARG A 152 -4.94 0.59 -37.81
CA ARG A 152 -5.77 1.65 -37.25
C ARG A 152 -7.24 1.40 -37.60
N ARG A 153 -8.02 0.83 -36.67
CA ARG A 153 -9.48 0.85 -36.73
C ARG A 153 -10.00 1.82 -35.68
N SER A 154 -10.28 3.01 -36.17
CA SER A 154 -11.33 3.88 -35.65
C SER A 154 -12.60 3.06 -35.41
N ARG A 155 -13.14 3.12 -34.20
CA ARG A 155 -14.52 2.70 -33.90
C ARG A 155 -15.02 3.57 -32.74
N SER A 156 -15.53 4.76 -33.06
CA SER A 156 -16.96 5.04 -33.29
C SER A 156 -17.83 4.66 -32.09
N THR A 157 -18.21 5.69 -31.33
CA THR A 157 -19.60 5.99 -30.93
C THR A 157 -20.55 4.79 -30.90
N GLY A 158 -20.82 4.29 -29.69
CA GLY A 158 -21.87 3.32 -29.42
C GLY A 158 -22.73 3.81 -28.25
N THR A 159 -23.68 4.68 -28.56
CA THR A 159 -24.82 5.00 -27.71
C THR A 159 -25.66 3.74 -27.58
N VAL A 160 -25.82 3.19 -26.37
CA VAL A 160 -26.87 2.21 -26.08
C VAL A 160 -27.82 2.85 -25.08
N VAL A 161 -28.93 3.33 -25.63
CA VAL A 161 -30.16 3.65 -24.92
C VAL A 161 -30.89 2.32 -24.67
N GLY A 162 -31.30 2.06 -23.44
CA GLY A 162 -32.08 0.87 -23.09
C GLY A 162 -32.73 1.00 -21.71
N PRO A 163 -34.07 1.19 -21.62
CA PRO A 163 -34.79 1.49 -20.38
C PRO A 163 -35.51 0.26 -19.80
N SER A 164 -35.54 0.11 -18.47
CA SER A 164 -36.65 -0.50 -17.69
C SER A 164 -36.35 -0.32 -16.19
N SER A 165 -37.00 0.58 -15.45
CA SER A 165 -38.29 0.41 -14.77
C SER A 165 -38.39 -0.84 -13.87
N SER A 166 -38.08 -0.67 -12.58
CA SER A 166 -38.93 -1.23 -11.52
C SER A 166 -38.92 -0.33 -10.30
N SER A 167 -40.13 -0.11 -9.81
CA SER A 167 -40.61 0.86 -8.85
C SER A 167 -40.70 0.25 -7.45
N SER A 168 -40.28 1.01 -6.42
CA SER A 168 -40.84 1.02 -5.06
C SER A 168 -39.92 1.88 -4.19
N SER A 169 -40.34 2.72 -3.25
CA SER A 169 -41.59 3.40 -2.90
C SER A 169 -41.25 4.19 -1.63
N ALA A 170 -41.65 5.47 -1.56
CA ALA A 170 -41.76 6.34 -0.36
C ALA A 170 -40.48 6.57 0.48
N GLY A 171 -39.89 7.76 0.59
CA GLY A 171 -40.38 9.07 1.05
C GLY A 171 -39.20 9.65 1.88
N ARG A 172 -38.89 10.93 2.05
CA ARG A 172 -39.55 12.24 1.98
C ARG A 172 -38.43 13.32 1.83
N PRO A 173 -38.77 14.59 1.55
CA PRO A 173 -37.86 15.57 0.95
C PRO A 173 -37.20 16.53 1.96
N ARG A 174 -36.07 17.14 1.56
CA ARG A 174 -35.67 18.51 1.95
C ARG A 174 -34.50 19.03 1.09
N SER A 175 -34.83 19.91 0.14
CA SER A 175 -33.95 20.97 -0.42
C SER A 175 -33.90 22.15 0.58
N PRO A 176 -33.07 23.23 0.46
CA PRO A 176 -32.48 23.83 -0.75
C PRO A 176 -30.97 24.25 -0.65
N SER A 177 -30.23 24.28 -1.76
CA SER A 177 -29.90 25.41 -2.66
C SER A 177 -28.78 26.37 -2.19
N GLY A 178 -27.80 26.56 -3.07
CA GLY A 178 -26.66 27.49 -3.00
C GLY A 178 -25.48 26.85 -3.75
N SER A 179 -25.29 26.99 -5.07
CA SER A 179 -25.12 28.19 -5.90
C SER A 179 -24.11 29.18 -5.35
N THR A 180 -22.86 29.11 -5.85
CA THR A 180 -22.28 30.16 -6.72
C THR A 180 -20.90 29.76 -7.27
N LYS A 181 -20.74 29.97 -8.60
CA LYS A 181 -19.58 30.52 -9.34
C LYS A 181 -18.28 29.68 -9.36
N SER A 182 -17.88 29.07 -10.47
CA SER A 182 -17.39 29.66 -11.74
C SER A 182 -16.18 30.58 -11.56
N THR A 183 -14.99 30.02 -11.78
CA THR A 183 -13.80 30.64 -12.37
C THR A 183 -12.85 29.51 -12.73
N GLU A 184 -12.02 29.52 -13.75
CA GLU A 184 -11.82 30.32 -14.96
C GLU A 184 -10.59 29.62 -15.56
N SER A 185 -10.69 29.22 -16.82
CA SER A 185 -9.70 28.40 -17.51
C SER A 185 -8.42 29.20 -17.78
N ARG A 186 -7.26 28.75 -17.27
CA ARG A 186 -5.94 29.23 -17.76
C ARG A 186 -5.12 28.07 -18.31
N ARG A 187 -5.37 27.81 -19.59
CA ARG A 187 -4.48 27.09 -20.51
C ARG A 187 -3.17 27.87 -20.65
N ARG A 188 -2.09 27.42 -20.02
CA ARG A 188 -0.72 27.88 -20.36
C ARG A 188 -0.17 27.02 -21.48
N SER A 189 -0.20 27.59 -22.68
CA SER A 189 0.51 27.14 -23.88
C SER A 189 2.01 27.36 -23.70
N TRP A 190 2.81 26.31 -23.85
CA TRP A 190 4.29 26.37 -23.85
C TRP A 190 4.89 26.26 -25.26
N PHE A 191 4.09 26.50 -26.30
CA PHE A 191 4.61 26.51 -27.67
C PHE A 191 5.02 27.91 -28.14
N ARG A 192 6.29 27.95 -28.57
CA ARG A 192 6.99 28.87 -29.49
C ARG A 192 7.61 30.11 -28.83
N LYS A 193 8.84 30.51 -29.20
CA LYS A 193 9.51 30.39 -30.50
C LYS A 193 11.02 30.28 -30.35
#